data_AF-A0A4D6L4E9-F1
#
_entry.id   AF-A0A4D6L4E9-F1
#
_cell.length_a   1.000
_cell.length_b   1.000
_cell.length_c   1.000
_cell.angle_alpha   90.00
_cell.angle_beta   90.00
_cell.angle_gamma   90.00
#
_symmetry.space_group_name_H-M   'P 1'
#
loop_
_entity.id
_entity.type
_entity.pdbx_description
1 polymer ?
#
loop_
_entity_poly.entity_id
_entity_poly.type
_entity_poly.pdbx_seq_one_letter_code
_entity_poly.pdbx_strand_id
1 'polypeptide(L)'
;MEVLQSTFPPSSGTFRPDVRDSVMAPMLKFLNRTKSFFFIDIYPYFPWSQNPYNISLDFALFRGNSSIRDPASGLVYTNLLDQMLDSLIFAMSKLGYPNIYLVISETGWPYYCDEEELGANTFSAATYNRNLIHKMSTKPPIGTPTRPGVAIPTFIFSLFDENQKPGPGTEGHWGLLHPDGTPIYDIDLTGKKNPSITLHNYQPQATIHHTKQVYVGLQRKRKKPS
;
A
#
# COMPACT_ATOMS: atom_id res chain seq x y z
N MET A 1 -3.38 8.16 4.38
CA MET A 1 -3.67 7.99 5.82
C MET A 1 -4.31 9.26 6.31
N GLU A 2 -5.61 9.24 6.53
CA GLU A 2 -6.38 10.47 6.74
C GLU A 2 -6.08 11.12 8.09
N VAL A 3 -5.89 10.34 9.16
CA VAL A 3 -5.75 10.82 10.55
C VAL A 3 -4.45 11.59 10.87
N LEU A 4 -3.49 11.60 9.94
CA LEU A 4 -2.18 12.24 10.13
C LEU A 4 -2.11 13.59 9.42
N GLN A 5 -1.49 14.59 10.06
CA GLN A 5 -1.23 15.92 9.48
C GLN A 5 0.00 15.91 8.58
N SER A 6 1.04 15.20 9.00
CA SER A 6 2.27 15.01 8.23
C SER A 6 2.57 13.53 8.14
N THR A 7 3.01 13.09 6.97
CA THR A 7 3.39 11.70 6.69
C THR A 7 4.73 11.59 5.99
N PHE A 8 5.39 12.71 5.68
CA PHE A 8 6.68 12.72 5.01
C PHE A 8 7.58 13.88 5.49
N PRO A 9 8.82 13.62 5.94
CA PRO A 9 9.37 12.28 6.19
C PRO A 9 8.65 11.57 7.35
N PRO A 10 8.74 10.24 7.50
CA PRO A 10 8.01 9.51 8.55
C PRO A 10 8.22 10.05 9.97
N SER A 11 9.44 10.45 10.32
CA SER A 11 9.78 11.07 11.61
C SER A 11 8.98 12.33 11.92
N SER A 12 8.50 13.04 10.90
CA SER A 12 7.62 14.21 11.05
C SER A 12 6.18 13.83 11.40
N GLY A 13 5.82 12.54 11.35
CA GLY A 13 4.48 12.01 11.60
C GLY A 13 3.79 12.60 12.83
N THR A 14 2.63 13.20 12.65
CA THR A 14 1.79 13.77 13.72
C THR A 14 0.32 13.55 13.41
N PHE A 15 -0.51 13.34 14.42
CA PHE A 15 -1.96 13.36 14.25
C PHE A 15 -2.45 14.76 13.95
N ARG A 16 -3.53 14.87 13.16
CA ARG A 16 -4.14 16.18 12.90
C ARG A 16 -4.66 16.83 14.18
N PRO A 17 -4.52 18.16 14.33
CA PRO A 17 -4.91 18.84 15.57
C PRO A 17 -6.38 18.65 15.96
N ASP A 18 -7.29 18.52 14.99
CA ASP A 18 -8.74 18.37 15.19
C ASP A 18 -9.12 17.04 15.87
N VAL A 19 -8.31 15.99 15.72
CA VAL A 19 -8.56 14.65 16.30
C VAL A 19 -7.53 14.23 17.33
N ARG A 20 -6.37 14.91 17.40
CA ARG A 20 -5.23 14.54 18.23
C ARG A 20 -5.62 14.34 19.70
N ASP A 21 -6.20 15.36 20.32
CA ASP A 21 -6.43 15.35 21.76
C ASP A 21 -7.83 14.81 22.12
N SER A 22 -8.80 14.98 21.23
CA SER A 22 -10.20 14.55 21.41
C SER A 22 -10.41 13.05 21.16
N VAL A 23 -9.66 12.44 20.22
CA VAL A 23 -9.85 11.05 19.78
C VAL A 23 -8.57 10.23 19.98
N MET A 24 -7.45 10.67 19.39
CA MET A 24 -6.25 9.82 19.31
C MET A 24 -5.60 9.63 20.69
N ALA A 25 -5.33 10.70 21.43
CA ALA A 25 -4.73 10.60 22.76
C ALA A 25 -5.51 9.70 23.75
N PRO A 26 -6.83 9.87 23.95
CA PRO A 26 -7.59 9.00 24.85
C PRO A 26 -7.68 7.55 24.34
N MET A 27 -7.84 7.33 23.03
CA MET A 27 -7.85 6.00 22.44
C MET A 27 -6.50 5.29 22.64
N LEU A 28 -5.37 5.94 22.34
CA LEU A 28 -4.05 5.34 22.54
C LEU A 28 -3.77 5.06 24.02
N LYS A 29 -4.22 5.94 24.93
CA LYS A 29 -4.17 5.69 26.37
C LYS A 29 -4.92 4.42 26.75
N PHE A 30 -6.12 4.22 26.20
CA PHE A 30 -6.93 3.03 26.44
C PHE A 30 -6.22 1.77 25.91
N LEU A 31 -5.81 1.76 24.63
CA LEU A 31 -5.12 0.63 24.01
C LEU A 31 -3.84 0.23 24.77
N ASN A 32 -3.04 1.22 25.21
CA ASN A 32 -1.83 0.97 25.98
C ASN A 32 -2.11 0.35 27.37
N ARG A 33 -3.22 0.75 28.01
CA ARG A 33 -3.65 0.20 29.31
C ARG A 33 -4.16 -1.23 29.18
N THR A 34 -4.90 -1.54 28.11
CA THR A 34 -5.48 -2.87 27.88
C THR A 34 -4.56 -3.83 27.13
N LYS A 35 -3.41 -3.35 26.64
CA LYS A 35 -2.51 -4.10 25.75
C LYS A 35 -3.19 -4.52 24.45
N SER A 36 -4.13 -3.71 23.99
CA SER A 36 -4.83 -3.90 22.71
C SER A 36 -4.02 -3.32 21.55
N PHE A 37 -4.47 -3.64 20.34
CA PHE A 37 -3.83 -3.26 19.09
C PHE A 37 -4.48 -2.02 18.48
N PHE A 38 -3.71 -1.26 17.71
CA PHE A 38 -4.23 -0.22 16.85
C PHE A 38 -4.48 -0.81 15.46
N PHE A 39 -5.74 -0.82 15.02
CA PHE A 39 -6.13 -1.27 13.69
C PHE A 39 -6.07 -0.09 12.72
N ILE A 40 -5.50 -0.31 11.53
CA ILE A 40 -5.34 0.72 10.51
C ILE A 40 -5.57 0.17 9.10
N ASP A 41 -6.36 0.91 8.33
CA ASP A 41 -6.48 0.73 6.90
C ASP A 41 -5.40 1.55 6.21
N ILE A 42 -4.57 0.88 5.42
CA ILE A 42 -3.37 1.49 4.84
C ILE A 42 -3.16 1.01 3.42
N TYR A 43 -3.28 1.94 2.49
CA TYR A 43 -3.26 1.64 1.06
C TYR A 43 -2.16 2.46 0.37
N PRO A 44 -1.00 1.85 0.06
CA PRO A 44 0.04 2.48 -0.75
C PRO A 44 -0.43 2.93 -2.15
N TYR A 45 -1.50 2.31 -2.67
CA TYR A 45 -2.11 2.69 -3.94
C TYR A 45 -2.49 4.17 -4.00
N PHE A 46 -3.25 4.67 -3.01
CA PHE A 46 -3.80 6.04 -3.05
C PHE A 46 -2.72 7.16 -3.07
N PRO A 47 -1.73 7.20 -2.16
CA PRO A 47 -0.69 8.23 -2.25
C PRO A 47 0.13 8.10 -3.54
N TRP A 48 0.34 6.88 -4.03
CA TRP A 48 1.02 6.67 -5.31
C TRP A 48 0.21 7.19 -6.50
N SER A 49 -1.10 6.87 -6.59
CA SER A 49 -1.96 7.29 -7.71
C SER A 49 -2.16 8.81 -7.74
N GLN A 50 -2.13 9.47 -6.59
CA GLN A 50 -2.18 10.93 -6.46
C GLN A 50 -0.84 11.61 -6.81
N ASN A 51 0.29 10.90 -6.71
CA ASN A 51 1.62 11.48 -6.94
C ASN A 51 2.59 10.51 -7.66
N PRO A 52 2.22 9.99 -8.84
CA PRO A 52 2.95 8.91 -9.52
C PRO A 52 4.30 9.35 -10.09
N TYR A 53 4.53 10.68 -10.19
CA TYR A 53 5.78 11.24 -10.67
C TYR A 53 6.86 11.32 -9.58
N ASN A 54 6.48 11.46 -8.32
CA ASN A 54 7.42 11.58 -7.20
C ASN A 54 7.49 10.31 -6.34
N ILE A 55 6.44 9.49 -6.35
CA ILE A 55 6.42 8.19 -5.69
C ILE A 55 6.63 7.12 -6.77
N SER A 56 7.77 6.43 -6.69
CA SER A 56 8.07 5.33 -7.61
C SER A 56 7.05 4.19 -7.47
N LEU A 57 6.55 3.67 -8.59
CA LEU A 57 5.71 2.47 -8.58
C LEU A 57 6.45 1.27 -7.99
N ASP A 58 7.76 1.16 -8.24
CA ASP A 58 8.59 0.08 -7.66
C ASP A 58 8.67 0.19 -6.13
N PHE A 59 8.66 1.41 -5.59
CA PHE A 59 8.61 1.66 -4.15
C PHE A 59 7.24 1.30 -3.56
N ALA A 60 6.15 1.61 -4.26
CA ALA A 60 4.80 1.26 -3.83
C ALA A 60 4.51 -0.25 -3.92
N LEU A 61 5.15 -0.96 -4.85
CA LEU A 61 4.96 -2.40 -5.12
C LEU A 61 6.03 -3.31 -4.50
N PHE A 62 6.90 -2.83 -3.61
CA PHE A 62 7.98 -3.63 -2.97
C PHE A 62 9.00 -4.25 -3.96
N ARG A 63 9.33 -3.58 -5.06
CA ARG A 63 10.20 -4.16 -6.11
C ARG A 63 11.71 -3.90 -5.93
N GLY A 64 12.13 -3.33 -4.80
CA GLY A 64 13.54 -3.27 -4.38
C GLY A 64 14.46 -2.29 -5.12
N ASN A 65 13.98 -1.60 -6.16
CA ASN A 65 14.79 -0.67 -6.97
C ASN A 65 14.75 0.80 -6.48
N SER A 66 14.14 1.05 -5.33
CA SER A 66 13.97 2.40 -4.79
C SER A 66 14.06 2.36 -3.27
N SER A 67 14.77 3.34 -2.71
CA SER A 67 14.80 3.57 -1.28
C SER A 67 14.78 5.06 -0.97
N ILE A 68 14.22 5.40 0.18
CA ILE A 68 14.13 6.77 0.66
C ILE A 68 14.68 6.79 2.08
N ARG A 69 15.62 7.71 2.33
CA ARG A 69 16.17 7.95 3.66
C ARG A 69 15.43 9.10 4.33
N ASP A 70 14.91 8.85 5.52
CA ASP A 70 14.39 9.90 6.38
C ASP A 70 15.55 10.75 6.90
N PRO A 71 15.58 12.06 6.63
CA PRO A 71 16.72 12.91 6.98
C PRO A 71 16.89 13.10 8.50
N ALA A 72 15.80 13.04 9.27
CA ALA A 72 15.85 13.31 10.71
C ALA A 72 16.07 12.03 11.53
N SER A 73 15.37 10.93 11.22
CA SER A 73 15.58 9.65 11.92
C SER A 73 16.76 8.85 11.37
N GLY A 74 17.18 9.11 10.13
CA GLY A 74 18.21 8.36 9.44
C GLY A 74 17.77 6.98 8.94
N LEU A 75 16.52 6.59 9.19
CA LEU A 75 15.95 5.31 8.77
C LEU A 75 15.79 5.26 7.25
N VAL A 76 16.04 4.08 6.68
CA VAL A 76 15.91 3.84 5.24
C VAL A 76 14.68 2.98 4.99
N TYR A 77 13.82 3.45 4.12
CA TYR A 77 12.61 2.77 3.68
C TYR A 77 12.84 2.23 2.28
N THR A 78 12.48 0.97 2.05
CA THR A 78 12.59 0.30 0.74
C THR A 78 11.23 0.05 0.08
N ASN A 79 10.14 0.37 0.80
CA ASN A 79 8.79 0.31 0.28
C ASN A 79 7.90 1.37 0.96
N LEU A 80 6.81 1.74 0.27
CA LEU A 80 5.89 2.78 0.72
C LEU A 80 5.06 2.37 1.94
N LEU A 81 4.70 1.08 2.07
CA LEU A 81 3.92 0.59 3.22
C LEU A 81 4.66 0.82 4.53
N ASP A 82 5.94 0.45 4.62
CA ASP A 82 6.76 0.65 5.82
C ASP A 82 6.93 2.14 6.13
N GLN A 83 7.09 2.98 5.10
CA GLN A 83 7.16 4.44 5.27
C GLN A 83 5.87 5.00 5.89
N MET A 84 4.72 4.52 5.43
CA MET A 84 3.42 4.94 5.93
C MET A 84 3.18 4.44 7.36
N LEU A 85 3.46 3.16 7.65
CA LEU A 85 3.36 2.59 9.01
C LEU A 85 4.24 3.33 10.01
N ASP A 86 5.49 3.63 9.65
CA ASP A 86 6.40 4.33 10.57
C ASP A 86 5.98 5.78 10.79
N SER A 87 5.32 6.43 9.82
CA SER A 87 4.72 7.76 10.04
C SER A 87 3.67 7.74 11.16
N LEU A 88 2.83 6.70 11.19
CA LEU A 88 1.87 6.47 12.27
C LEU A 88 2.57 6.17 13.59
N ILE A 89 3.61 5.32 13.57
CA ILE A 89 4.38 4.96 14.77
C ILE A 89 5.05 6.19 15.38
N PHE A 90 5.64 7.07 14.57
CA PHE A 90 6.19 8.34 15.04
C PHE A 90 5.12 9.27 15.63
N ALA A 91 3.92 9.34 15.01
CA ALA A 91 2.81 10.11 15.55
C ALA A 91 2.34 9.59 16.92
N MET A 92 2.20 8.27 17.07
CA MET A 92 1.88 7.62 18.35
C MET A 92 2.97 7.84 19.39
N SER A 93 4.24 7.79 18.98
CA SER A 93 5.39 8.04 19.86
C SER A 93 5.40 9.45 20.41
N LYS A 94 5.04 10.47 19.61
CA LYS A 94 4.91 11.87 20.06
C LYS A 94 3.78 12.08 21.08
N LEU A 95 2.81 11.18 21.14
CA LEU A 95 1.78 11.14 22.19
C LEU A 95 2.18 10.26 23.39
N GLY A 96 3.39 9.70 23.41
CA GLY A 96 3.91 8.88 24.51
C GLY A 96 3.58 7.38 24.40
N TYR A 97 3.15 6.89 23.24
CA TYR A 97 2.73 5.50 23.04
C TYR A 97 3.52 4.76 21.94
N PRO A 98 4.86 4.66 22.04
CA PRO A 98 5.70 4.09 20.99
C PRO A 98 5.55 2.57 20.81
N ASN A 99 4.90 1.86 21.76
CA ASN A 99 4.92 0.39 21.84
C ASN A 99 3.55 -0.28 21.61
N ILE A 100 2.51 0.47 21.22
CA ILE A 100 1.23 -0.14 20.86
C ILE A 100 1.40 -0.89 19.53
N TYR A 101 1.07 -2.18 19.53
CA TYR A 101 1.12 -3.02 18.34
C TYR A 101 0.12 -2.58 17.28
N LEU A 102 0.50 -2.74 16.01
CA LEU A 102 -0.37 -2.43 14.87
C LEU A 102 -0.97 -3.71 14.29
N VAL A 103 -2.17 -3.57 13.75
CA VAL A 103 -2.82 -4.53 12.85
C VAL A 103 -3.22 -3.76 11.61
N ILE A 104 -2.86 -4.26 10.44
CA ILE A 104 -3.38 -3.72 9.17
C ILE A 104 -4.75 -4.38 8.95
N SER A 105 -5.83 -3.64 9.17
CA SER A 105 -7.19 -4.12 8.96
C SER A 105 -7.54 -4.21 7.49
N GLU A 106 -6.96 -3.34 6.66
CA GLU A 106 -7.15 -3.39 5.23
C GLU A 106 -5.93 -2.85 4.48
N THR A 107 -5.56 -3.54 3.41
CA THR A 107 -4.61 -3.07 2.42
C THR A 107 -4.76 -3.87 1.13
N GLY A 108 -4.48 -3.26 -0.01
CA GLY A 108 -4.63 -3.93 -1.30
C GLY A 108 -4.16 -3.04 -2.44
N TRP A 109 -4.49 -3.46 -3.66
CA TRP A 109 -4.26 -2.67 -4.87
C TRP A 109 -5.31 -3.05 -5.92
N PRO A 110 -5.98 -2.08 -6.57
CA PRO A 110 -7.08 -2.39 -7.47
C PRO A 110 -6.57 -2.93 -8.81
N TYR A 111 -7.27 -3.90 -9.38
CA TYR A 111 -6.85 -4.54 -10.62
C TYR A 111 -7.46 -3.91 -11.88
N TYR A 112 -8.45 -3.02 -11.73
CA TYR A 112 -9.14 -2.37 -12.85
C TYR A 112 -9.67 -0.98 -12.48
N CYS A 113 -9.86 -0.11 -13.49
CA CYS A 113 -10.51 1.19 -13.40
C CYS A 113 -11.14 1.57 -14.75
N ASP A 114 -12.24 2.32 -14.71
CA ASP A 114 -13.04 2.80 -15.86
C ASP A 114 -12.40 3.96 -16.67
N GLU A 115 -11.09 4.21 -16.53
CA GLU A 115 -10.28 5.34 -17.04
C GLU A 115 -10.03 6.49 -16.02
N GLU A 116 -8.92 7.22 -16.22
CA GLU A 116 -8.32 8.29 -15.38
C GLU A 116 -7.54 7.90 -14.11
N GLU A 117 -7.70 6.70 -13.54
CA GLU A 117 -6.90 6.27 -12.37
C GLU A 117 -5.68 5.42 -12.77
N LEU A 118 -4.50 6.04 -12.70
CA LEU A 118 -3.24 5.40 -13.07
C LEU A 118 -2.97 4.14 -12.21
N GLY A 119 -2.37 3.12 -12.82
CA GLY A 119 -1.80 1.93 -12.17
C GLY A 119 -2.76 0.92 -11.55
N ALA A 120 -4.07 1.12 -11.67
CA ALA A 120 -5.05 0.04 -11.45
C ALA A 120 -4.98 -0.95 -12.62
N ASN A 121 -4.31 -2.08 -12.41
CA ASN A 121 -4.21 -3.15 -13.40
C ASN A 121 -3.84 -4.47 -12.69
N THR A 122 -4.19 -5.59 -13.32
CA THR A 122 -3.96 -6.94 -12.78
C THR A 122 -2.51 -7.23 -12.44
N PHE A 123 -1.55 -6.69 -13.21
CA PHE A 123 -0.13 -6.89 -12.93
C PHE A 123 0.30 -6.18 -11.64
N SER A 124 -0.07 -4.91 -11.46
CA SER A 124 0.21 -4.16 -10.23
C SER A 124 -0.47 -4.79 -9.02
N ALA A 125 -1.74 -5.18 -9.15
CA ALA A 125 -2.51 -5.82 -8.09
C ALA A 125 -1.88 -7.14 -7.62
N ALA A 126 -1.57 -8.03 -8.58
CA ALA A 126 -0.88 -9.28 -8.29
C ALA A 126 0.50 -9.04 -7.66
N THR A 127 1.26 -8.06 -8.17
CA THR A 127 2.59 -7.74 -7.64
C THR A 127 2.52 -7.26 -6.20
N TYR A 128 1.64 -6.30 -5.91
CA TYR A 128 1.45 -5.76 -4.57
C TYR A 128 1.09 -6.86 -3.57
N ASN A 129 0.02 -7.61 -3.85
CA ASN A 129 -0.51 -8.61 -2.93
C ASN A 129 0.46 -9.79 -2.72
N ARG A 130 1.15 -10.26 -3.77
CA ARG A 130 2.18 -11.31 -3.63
C ARG A 130 3.38 -10.84 -2.79
N ASN A 131 3.86 -9.62 -3.02
CA ASN A 131 5.01 -9.10 -2.27
C ASN A 131 4.64 -8.76 -0.82
N LEU A 132 3.43 -8.26 -0.60
CA LEU A 132 2.86 -8.06 0.73
C LEU A 132 2.84 -9.38 1.51
N ILE A 133 2.26 -10.43 0.92
CA ILE A 133 2.23 -11.77 1.55
C ILE A 133 3.64 -12.22 1.89
N HIS A 134 4.56 -12.16 0.93
CA HIS A 134 5.95 -12.55 1.15
C HIS A 134 6.59 -11.80 2.34
N LYS A 135 6.44 -10.46 2.38
CA LYS A 135 6.94 -9.65 3.50
C LYS A 135 6.31 -10.07 4.84
N MET A 136 4.99 -10.24 4.88
CA MET A 136 4.26 -10.48 6.13
C MET A 136 4.36 -11.94 6.60
N SER A 137 4.63 -12.90 5.71
CA SER A 137 4.80 -14.32 6.03
C SER A 137 6.25 -14.73 6.31
N THR A 138 7.22 -13.85 6.08
CA THR A 138 8.64 -14.12 6.31
C THR A 138 8.91 -14.46 7.78
N LYS A 139 9.74 -15.48 8.02
CA LYS A 139 10.14 -15.92 9.36
C LYS A 139 11.67 -15.92 9.48
N PRO A 140 12.25 -15.19 10.46
CA PRO A 140 11.59 -14.32 11.44
C PRO A 140 10.90 -13.09 10.78
N PRO A 141 9.91 -12.46 11.45
CA PRO A 141 9.25 -11.28 10.91
C PRO A 141 10.24 -10.16 10.57
N ILE A 142 10.03 -9.46 9.46
CA ILE A 142 10.88 -8.35 9.05
C ILE A 142 10.56 -7.09 9.89
N GLY A 143 9.27 -6.81 10.09
CA GLY A 143 8.78 -5.59 10.74
C GLY A 143 8.92 -4.34 9.85
N THR A 144 9.04 -3.18 10.47
CA THR A 144 9.30 -1.88 9.82
C THR A 144 10.67 -1.35 10.28
N PRO A 145 11.26 -0.33 9.61
CA PRO A 145 12.48 0.30 10.07
C PRO A 145 12.46 0.79 11.53
N THR A 146 11.35 1.36 12.03
CA THR A 146 11.23 1.74 13.45
C THR A 146 11.02 0.56 14.39
N ARG A 147 10.47 -0.55 13.91
CA ARG A 147 10.13 -1.75 14.70
C ARG A 147 10.60 -3.03 14.00
N PRO A 148 11.92 -3.24 13.85
CA PRO A 148 12.44 -4.43 13.20
C PRO A 148 12.08 -5.68 14.01
N GLY A 149 11.76 -6.79 13.33
CA GLY A 149 11.42 -8.05 13.99
C GLY A 149 9.99 -8.15 14.53
N VAL A 150 9.19 -7.07 14.48
CA VAL A 150 7.82 -7.07 15.00
C VAL A 150 6.85 -7.53 13.93
N ALA A 151 6.09 -8.60 14.22
CA ALA A 151 5.02 -9.05 13.35
C ALA A 151 3.86 -8.06 13.32
N ILE A 152 3.30 -7.84 12.12
CA ILE A 152 2.14 -6.97 11.90
C ILE A 152 1.06 -7.83 11.23
N PRO A 153 0.08 -8.35 11.98
CA PRO A 153 -1.07 -9.03 11.39
C PRO A 153 -1.70 -8.15 10.32
N THR A 154 -1.97 -8.73 9.16
CA THR A 154 -2.37 -7.98 7.96
C THR A 154 -3.51 -8.70 7.26
N PHE A 155 -4.57 -7.96 6.97
CA PHE A 155 -5.72 -8.42 6.20
C PHE A 155 -5.70 -7.76 4.82
N ILE A 156 -5.80 -8.58 3.78
CA ILE A 156 -5.82 -8.11 2.39
C ILE A 156 -7.27 -7.74 2.05
N PHE A 157 -7.45 -6.51 1.58
CA PHE A 157 -8.68 -6.04 1.00
C PHE A 157 -8.64 -6.28 -0.52
N SER A 158 -9.54 -7.09 -1.08
CA SER A 158 -10.61 -7.88 -0.43
C SER A 158 -10.74 -9.26 -1.07
N LEU A 159 -11.60 -10.13 -0.51
CA LEU A 159 -11.76 -11.48 -1.06
C LEU A 159 -12.42 -11.47 -2.45
N PHE A 160 -13.46 -10.66 -2.63
CA PHE A 160 -14.27 -10.60 -3.85
C PHE A 160 -14.39 -9.17 -4.37
N ASP A 161 -14.67 -9.04 -5.66
CA ASP A 161 -15.14 -7.77 -6.24
C ASP A 161 -16.49 -7.35 -5.63
N GLU A 162 -16.62 -6.06 -5.37
CA GLU A 162 -17.79 -5.46 -4.72
C GLU A 162 -18.52 -4.54 -5.71
N ASN A 163 -19.26 -5.13 -6.64
CA ASN A 163 -19.92 -4.43 -7.76
C ASN A 163 -21.04 -3.44 -7.37
N GLN A 164 -21.39 -3.36 -6.09
CA GLN A 164 -22.34 -2.37 -5.56
C GLN A 164 -21.66 -1.22 -4.81
N LYS A 165 -20.32 -1.20 -4.78
CA LYS A 165 -19.57 -0.18 -4.06
C LYS A 165 -19.69 1.16 -4.79
N PRO A 166 -20.15 2.23 -4.12
CA PRO A 166 -20.20 3.54 -4.73
C PRO A 166 -18.80 4.15 -4.78
N GLY A 167 -18.57 5.06 -5.73
CA GLY A 167 -17.33 5.83 -5.81
C GLY A 167 -16.62 5.67 -7.16
N PRO A 168 -15.30 5.93 -7.21
CA PRO A 168 -14.49 5.75 -8.41
C PRO A 168 -14.57 4.32 -8.97
N GLY A 169 -14.26 4.18 -10.26
CA GLY A 169 -14.30 2.87 -10.94
C GLY A 169 -13.45 1.80 -10.23
N THR A 170 -12.35 2.17 -9.57
CA THR A 170 -11.53 1.21 -8.80
C THR A 170 -12.24 0.57 -7.61
N GLU A 171 -13.23 1.23 -7.02
CA GLU A 171 -13.88 0.77 -5.77
C GLU A 171 -14.49 -0.63 -5.91
N GLY A 172 -14.96 -1.01 -7.10
CA GLY A 172 -15.50 -2.33 -7.38
C GLY A 172 -14.46 -3.43 -7.63
N HIS A 173 -13.16 -3.12 -7.72
CA HIS A 173 -12.14 -3.99 -8.33
C HIS A 173 -10.89 -4.21 -7.47
N TRP A 174 -11.10 -4.50 -6.18
CA TRP A 174 -10.03 -4.83 -5.22
C TRP A 174 -9.92 -6.34 -4.92
N GLY A 175 -10.82 -7.15 -5.48
CA GLY A 175 -10.94 -8.57 -5.16
C GLY A 175 -9.70 -9.39 -5.51
N LEU A 176 -9.47 -10.44 -4.73
CA LEU A 176 -8.61 -11.56 -5.12
C LEU A 176 -9.35 -12.52 -6.07
N LEU A 177 -10.67 -12.57 -5.97
CA LEU A 177 -11.57 -13.42 -6.74
C LEU A 177 -12.69 -12.58 -7.39
N HIS A 178 -13.18 -13.03 -8.53
CA HIS A 178 -14.47 -12.60 -9.06
C HIS A 178 -15.62 -13.10 -8.18
N PRO A 179 -16.84 -12.53 -8.29
CA PRO A 179 -18.00 -12.97 -7.51
C PRO A 179 -18.39 -14.45 -7.71
N ASP A 180 -18.00 -15.05 -8.83
CA ASP A 180 -18.20 -16.48 -9.13
C ASP A 180 -17.13 -17.40 -8.50
N GLY A 181 -16.18 -16.83 -7.77
CA GLY A 181 -15.08 -17.54 -7.11
C GLY A 181 -13.87 -17.82 -7.99
N THR A 182 -13.88 -17.43 -9.26
CA THR A 182 -12.71 -17.56 -10.14
C THR A 182 -11.63 -16.54 -9.75
N PRO A 183 -10.33 -16.90 -9.79
CA PRO A 183 -9.28 -15.99 -9.38
C PRO A 183 -9.04 -14.85 -10.39
N ILE A 184 -8.87 -13.62 -9.91
CA ILE A 184 -8.45 -12.48 -10.75
C ILE A 184 -7.00 -12.68 -11.22
N TYR A 185 -6.15 -13.18 -10.32
CA TYR A 185 -4.76 -13.52 -10.56
C TYR A 185 -4.31 -14.62 -9.59
N ASP A 186 -3.34 -15.43 -9.98
CA ASP A 186 -2.79 -16.46 -9.11
C ASP A 186 -2.20 -15.85 -7.83
N ILE A 187 -2.59 -16.36 -6.67
CA ILE A 187 -2.08 -15.90 -5.38
C ILE A 187 -1.87 -17.08 -4.43
N ASP A 188 -0.74 -17.06 -3.72
CA ASP A 188 -0.44 -18.05 -2.67
C ASP A 188 -0.52 -17.37 -1.30
N LEU A 189 -1.68 -17.48 -0.66
CA LEU A 189 -1.91 -16.94 0.68
C LEU A 189 -1.09 -17.64 1.77
N THR A 190 -0.47 -18.79 1.49
CA THR A 190 0.37 -19.48 2.46
C THR A 190 1.74 -18.83 2.63
N GLY A 191 2.14 -17.98 1.67
CA GLY A 191 3.44 -17.31 1.67
C GLY A 191 4.64 -18.25 1.51
N LYS A 192 4.42 -19.47 0.99
CA LYS A 192 5.46 -20.49 0.79
C LYS A 192 6.14 -20.38 -0.57
N LYS A 193 5.48 -19.80 -1.57
CA LYS A 193 6.04 -19.58 -2.91
C LYS A 193 6.83 -18.26 -2.98
N ASN A 194 7.96 -18.29 -3.68
CA ASN A 194 8.74 -17.09 -3.95
C ASN A 194 8.02 -16.19 -4.97
N PRO A 195 7.83 -14.89 -4.67
CA PRO A 195 7.10 -13.97 -5.56
C PRO A 195 7.77 -13.82 -6.94
N SER A 196 9.11 -13.87 -7.00
CA SER A 196 9.89 -13.73 -8.24
C SER A 196 9.60 -14.81 -9.29
N ILE A 197 9.28 -16.04 -8.86
CA ILE A 197 8.94 -17.15 -9.77
C ILE A 197 7.52 -16.96 -10.35
N THR A 198 6.63 -16.33 -9.60
CA THR A 198 5.21 -16.17 -9.97
C THR A 198 5.01 -14.99 -10.92
N LEU A 199 5.86 -13.96 -10.86
CA LEU A 199 5.82 -12.82 -11.77
C LEU A 199 6.35 -13.15 -13.17
N HIS A 200 7.28 -14.09 -13.31
CA HIS A 200 7.86 -14.45 -14.61
C HIS A 200 6.89 -15.23 -15.51
N ASN A 201 5.93 -15.93 -14.90
CA ASN A 201 4.90 -16.71 -15.62
C ASN A 201 3.63 -15.92 -15.91
N TYR A 202 3.52 -14.67 -15.44
CA TYR A 202 2.36 -13.83 -15.71
C TYR A 202 2.49 -13.20 -17.10
N GLN A 203 1.89 -13.85 -18.11
CA GLN A 203 1.57 -13.21 -19.38
C GLN A 203 0.34 -12.32 -19.14
N PRO A 204 0.42 -10.99 -19.31
CA PRO A 204 -0.78 -10.17 -19.28
C PRO A 204 -1.73 -10.69 -20.37
N GLN A 205 -2.94 -11.09 -19.99
CA GLN A 205 -3.99 -11.28 -20.99
C GLN A 205 -4.16 -9.95 -21.70
N ALA A 206 -3.78 -9.91 -22.97
CA ALA A 206 -3.94 -8.72 -23.78
C ALA A 206 -5.44 -8.46 -23.96
N THR A 207 -6.02 -7.61 -23.14
CA THR A 207 -7.22 -6.88 -23.54
C THR A 207 -6.77 -5.86 -24.60
N ILE A 208 -6.97 -6.26 -25.85
CA ILE A 208 -6.65 -5.51 -27.06
C ILE A 208 -7.54 -4.27 -27.10
N HIS A 209 -7.26 -3.22 -26.33
CA HIS A 209 -7.85 -1.90 -26.62
C HIS A 209 -7.02 -0.67 -26.23
N HIS A 210 -6.02 -0.76 -25.34
CA HIS A 210 -5.35 0.47 -24.83
C HIS A 210 -3.88 0.71 -25.25
N THR A 211 -3.23 -0.21 -25.96
CA THR A 211 -1.81 -0.03 -26.35
C THR A 211 -1.59 0.89 -27.55
N LYS A 212 -2.64 1.28 -28.30
CA LYS A 212 -2.49 2.18 -29.45
C LYS A 212 -2.50 3.67 -29.11
N GLN A 213 -3.13 4.11 -28.04
CA GLN A 213 -3.22 5.55 -27.75
C GLN A 213 -1.94 6.12 -27.12
N VAL A 214 -1.24 5.34 -26.28
CA VAL A 214 0.00 5.78 -25.62
C VAL A 214 1.12 6.00 -26.65
N TYR A 215 1.26 5.14 -27.67
CA TYR A 215 2.31 5.28 -28.69
C TYR A 215 2.07 6.46 -29.65
N VAL A 216 0.81 6.76 -29.99
CA VAL A 216 0.48 7.84 -30.94
C VAL A 216 0.62 9.23 -30.28
N GLY A 217 0.38 9.34 -28.97
CA GLY A 217 0.59 10.57 -28.20
C GLY A 217 2.07 10.97 -28.10
N LEU A 218 2.97 10.00 -27.94
CA LEU A 218 4.43 10.21 -27.83
C LEU A 218 5.08 10.65 -29.15
N GLN A 219 4.55 10.23 -30.31
CA GLN A 219 5.06 10.63 -31.62
C GLN A 219 4.59 12.05 -32.02
N ARG A 220 3.41 12.49 -31.57
CA ARG A 220 2.89 13.84 -31.89
C ARG A 220 3.58 14.96 -31.11
N LYS A 221 4.12 14.72 -29.91
CA LYS A 221 4.87 15.73 -29.14
C LYS A 221 6.32 15.94 -29.59
N ARG A 222 6.88 15.08 -30.46
CA ARG A 222 8.24 15.23 -31.01
C ARG A 222 8.33 15.99 -32.33
N LYS A 223 7.20 16.46 -32.90
CA LYS A 223 7.15 17.19 -34.19
C LYS A 223 6.58 18.62 -34.07
N LYS A 224 7.11 19.43 -33.16
CA LYS A 224 7.05 20.89 -33.31
C LYS A 224 8.45 21.47 -33.10
N PRO A 225 9.14 21.92 -34.16
CA PRO A 225 10.27 22.83 -34.02
C PRO A 225 9.76 24.27 -33.80
N SER A 226 10.66 25.07 -33.23
CA SER A 226 10.66 26.53 -33.08
C SER A 226 10.14 27.30 -34.29
#